data_AF-A0A6B3EJY2-F1
#
_entry.id   AF-A0A6B3EJY2-F1
#
_cell.length_a   1.000
_cell.length_b   1.000
_cell.length_c   1.000
_cell.angle_alpha   90.00
_cell.angle_beta   90.00
_cell.angle_gamma   90.00
#
_symmetry.space_group_name_H-M   'P 1'
#
loop_
_entity.id
_entity.type
_entity.pdbx_description
1 polymer ?
#
loop_
_entity_poly.entity_id
_entity_poly.type
_entity_poly.pdbx_seq_one_letter_code
_entity_poly.pdbx_strand_id
1 'polypeptide(L)' 'LDPEAVAADLGFERGSVANSIDGTASRDFVAEFAFVTAMIGVNLSRVAEEIILWNTKEFSFVTLHDAFSTGSSIMPQK' A
#
# COMPACT_ATOMS: atom_id res chain seq x y z
N LEU A 1 38.13 -1.90 7.49
CA LEU A 1 36.82 -2.07 6.86
C LEU A 1 36.83 -1.27 5.59
N ASP A 2 36.42 -1.88 4.48
CA ASP A 2 36.11 -1.19 3.23
C ASP A 2 34.57 -1.13 3.08
N PRO A 3 33.93 0.03 3.29
CA PRO A 3 32.47 0.17 3.18
C PRO A 3 31.92 -0.20 1.80
N GLU A 4 32.69 0.02 0.72
CA GLU A 4 32.25 -0.32 -0.64
C GLU A 4 32.22 -1.83 -0.85
N ALA A 5 33.23 -2.54 -0.38
CA ALA A 5 33.25 -4.01 -0.42
C ALA A 5 32.05 -4.60 0.36
N VAL A 6 31.75 -4.06 1.54
CA VAL A 6 30.60 -4.51 2.34
C VAL A 6 29.26 -4.16 1.68
N ALA A 7 29.14 -2.99 1.07
CA ALA A 7 27.93 -2.62 0.33
C ALA A 7 27.67 -3.58 -0.84
N ALA A 8 28.72 -3.96 -1.58
CA ALA A 8 28.63 -4.95 -2.65
C ALA A 8 28.23 -6.35 -2.13
N ASP A 9 28.85 -6.82 -1.04
CA ASP A 9 28.51 -8.10 -0.40
C ASP A 9 27.05 -8.16 0.08
N LEU A 10 26.48 -7.02 0.48
CA LEU A 10 25.09 -6.88 0.92
C LEU A 10 24.10 -6.60 -0.24
N GLY A 11 24.58 -6.44 -1.47
CA GLY A 11 23.74 -6.18 -2.64
C GLY A 11 23.22 -4.75 -2.77
N PHE A 12 23.84 -3.77 -2.09
CA PHE A 12 23.52 -2.37 -2.32
C PHE A 12 24.10 -1.90 -3.67
N GLU A 13 23.23 -1.75 -4.67
CA GLU A 13 23.63 -1.43 -6.05
C GLU A 13 24.33 -0.07 -6.21
N ARG A 14 24.11 0.85 -5.26
CA ARG A 14 24.68 2.21 -5.30
C ARG A 14 25.92 2.39 -4.42
N GLY A 15 26.45 1.31 -3.86
CA GLY A 15 27.62 1.36 -2.97
C GLY A 15 27.29 1.87 -1.56
N SER A 16 28.31 2.31 -0.84
CA SER A 16 28.16 2.80 0.53
C SER A 16 27.68 4.26 0.58
N VAL A 17 27.13 4.67 1.72
CA VAL A 17 26.70 6.07 1.92
C VAL A 17 27.90 7.01 1.93
N ALA A 18 27.80 8.13 1.19
CA ALA A 18 28.88 9.11 1.07
C ALA A 18 29.11 9.92 2.35
N ASN A 19 28.13 9.99 3.25
CA ASN A 19 28.20 10.72 4.51
C ASN A 19 27.66 9.86 5.65
N SER A 20 28.48 9.65 6.69
CA SER A 20 28.13 8.78 7.81
C SER A 20 27.05 9.36 8.73
N ILE A 21 26.97 10.69 8.86
CA ILE A 21 25.92 11.35 9.65
C ILE A 21 24.59 11.19 8.94
N ASP A 22 24.54 11.44 7.62
CA ASP A 22 23.36 11.20 6.81
C ASP A 22 22.93 9.74 6.86
N GLY A 23 23.83 8.79 6.54
CA GLY A 23 23.49 7.37 6.48
C GLY A 23 23.05 6.74 7.81
N THR A 24 23.29 7.41 8.95
CA THR A 24 22.80 6.95 10.26
C THR A 24 21.56 7.70 10.73
N ALA A 25 21.37 8.96 10.31
CA ALA A 25 20.28 9.82 10.77
C ALA A 25 19.08 9.89 9.79
N SER A 26 19.29 9.76 8.49
CA SER A 26 18.24 9.91 7.48
C SER A 26 17.25 8.73 7.51
N ARG A 27 15.97 9.04 7.24
CA ARG A 27 14.85 8.07 7.13
C ARG A 27 13.93 8.42 5.97
N ASP A 28 14.45 9.20 5.03
CA ASP A 28 13.77 9.65 3.82
C ASP A 28 13.22 8.47 2.99
N PHE A 29 13.97 7.36 2.87
CA PHE A 29 13.47 6.17 2.18
C PHE A 29 12.20 5.58 2.82
N VAL A 30 12.05 5.67 4.16
CA VAL A 30 10.84 5.23 4.87
C VAL A 30 9.70 6.21 4.63
N ALA A 31 9.98 7.51 4.64
CA ALA A 31 8.99 8.53 4.35
C ALA A 31 8.46 8.43 2.91
N GLU A 32 9.33 8.18 1.94
CA GLU A 32 8.95 7.94 0.55
C GLU A 32 8.13 6.65 0.40
N PHE A 33 8.55 5.55 1.04
CA PHE A 33 7.78 4.31 1.07
C PHE A 33 6.38 4.51 1.69
N ALA A 34 6.29 5.27 2.78
CA ALA A 34 5.02 5.62 3.41
C ALA A 34 4.14 6.46 2.47
N PHE A 35 4.73 7.39 1.73
CA PHE A 35 4.01 8.18 0.72
C PHE A 35 3.46 7.30 -0.40
N VAL A 36 4.30 6.42 -0.99
CA VAL A 36 3.88 5.51 -2.06
C VAL A 36 2.75 4.59 -1.60
N THR A 37 2.86 4.02 -0.40
CA THR A 37 1.82 3.13 0.15
C THR A 37 0.54 3.88 0.50
N ALA A 38 0.62 5.11 1.01
CA ALA A 38 -0.54 5.97 1.22
C ALA A 38 -1.24 6.29 -0.12
N MET A 39 -0.49 6.59 -1.17
CA MET A 39 -1.05 6.83 -2.50
C MET A 39 -1.71 5.59 -3.10
N ILE A 40 -1.14 4.39 -2.88
CA ILE A 40 -1.81 3.13 -3.23
C ILE A 40 -3.13 3.03 -2.47
N GLY A 41 -3.15 3.32 -1.17
CA GLY A 41 -4.35 3.33 -0.35
C GLY A 41 -5.43 4.28 -0.88
N VAL A 42 -5.06 5.51 -1.27
CA VAL A 42 -5.98 6.50 -1.87
C VAL A 42 -6.51 6.01 -3.22
N ASN A 43 -5.68 5.39 -4.05
CA ASN A 43 -6.14 4.84 -5.32
C ASN A 43 -7.13 3.69 -5.12
N LEU A 44 -6.85 2.79 -4.16
CA LEU A 44 -7.75 1.69 -3.80
C LEU A 44 -9.05 2.19 -3.18
N SER A 45 -9.03 3.26 -2.38
CA SER A 45 -10.24 3.81 -1.77
C SER A 45 -11.22 4.33 -2.81
N ARG A 46 -10.72 4.87 -3.93
CA ARG A 46 -11.57 5.29 -5.05
C ARG A 46 -12.26 4.12 -5.73
N VAL A 47 -11.53 3.02 -5.96
CA VAL A 47 -12.13 1.79 -6.52
C VAL A 47 -13.16 1.20 -5.54
N ALA A 48 -12.85 1.21 -4.24
CA ALA A 48 -13.79 0.76 -3.22
C ALA A 48 -15.09 1.59 -3.22
N GLU A 49 -14.98 2.91 -3.34
CA GLU A 49 -16.15 3.81 -3.38
C GLU A 49 -17.05 3.54 -4.59
N GLU A 50 -16.47 3.32 -5.77
CA GLU A 50 -17.25 2.91 -6.95
C GLU A 50 -18.01 1.61 -6.69
N ILE A 51 -17.36 0.60 -6.12
CA ILE A 51 -18.01 -0.69 -5.81
C ILE A 51 -19.13 -0.51 -4.77
N ILE A 52 -18.91 0.32 -3.74
CA ILE A 52 -19.92 0.64 -2.73
C ILE A 52 -21.13 1.28 -3.40
N LEU A 53 -20.91 2.29 -4.26
CA LEU A 53 -21.98 2.99 -4.96
C LEU A 53 -22.75 2.04 -5.89
N TRP A 54 -22.05 1.24 -6.69
CA TRP A 54 -22.64 0.28 -7.62
C TRP A 54 -23.48 -0.81 -6.93
N ASN A 55 -23.13 -1.19 -5.70
CA ASN A 55 -23.83 -2.23 -4.92
C ASN A 55 -24.97 -1.67 -4.03
N THR A 56 -25.21 -0.36 -4.03
CA THR A 56 -26.40 0.21 -3.37
C THR A 56 -27.69 -0.29 -4.04
N LYS A 57 -28.83 -0.22 -3.33
CA LYS A 57 -30.12 -0.65 -3.90
C LYS A 57 -30.62 0.29 -4.98
N GLU A 58 -30.30 1.57 -4.86
CA GLU A 58 -30.66 2.63 -5.79
C GLU A 58 -30.00 2.42 -7.17
N PHE A 59 -28.75 1.94 -7.20
CA PHE A 59 -28.02 1.67 -8.43
C PHE A 59 -28.13 0.21 -8.88
N SER A 60 -27.89 -0.76 -7.98
CA SER A 60 -27.98 -2.21 -8.23
C SER A 60 -27.23 -2.69 -9.49
N PHE A 61 -26.05 -2.13 -9.78
CA PHE A 61 -25.25 -2.50 -10.95
C PHE A 61 -24.46 -3.79 -10.76
N VAL A 62 -24.09 -4.09 -9.51
CA VAL A 62 -23.32 -5.28 -9.16
C VAL A 62 -23.98 -6.00 -7.98
N THR A 63 -23.63 -7.28 -7.80
CA THR A 63 -23.94 -8.05 -6.59
C THR A 63 -22.65 -8.68 -6.13
N LEU A 64 -22.27 -8.46 -4.87
CA LEU A 64 -21.04 -9.01 -4.30
C LEU A 64 -21.21 -10.49 -3.98
N HIS A 65 -20.16 -11.26 -4.20
CA HIS A 65 -20.12 -12.67 -3.85
C HIS A 65 -19.98 -12.86 -2.34
N ASP A 66 -20.75 -13.78 -1.74
CA ASP A 66 -20.82 -13.99 -0.28
C ASP A 66 -19.45 -14.24 0.40
N ALA A 67 -18.51 -14.89 -0.30
CA ALA A 67 -17.15 -15.10 0.22
C ALA A 67 -16.35 -13.79 0.43
N PHE A 68 -16.79 -12.67 -0.15
CA PHE A 68 -16.13 -11.36 -0.10
C PHE A 68 -17.04 -10.25 0.44
N SER A 69 -18.22 -10.59 0.97
CA SER A 69 -19.17 -9.67 1.55
C SER A 69 -19.74 -10.23 2.85
N THR A 70 -20.39 -9.37 3.64
CA THR A 70 -21.13 -9.80 4.84
C THR A 70 -22.59 -9.45 4.66
N GLY A 71 -23.49 -10.40 4.91
CA GLY A 71 -24.93 -10.18 4.84
C GLY A 71 -25.60 -10.08 6.21
N SER A 72 -26.87 -9.67 6.22
CA SER A 72 -27.72 -9.77 7.41
C SER A 72 -28.49 -11.08 7.42
N SER A 73 -28.53 -11.79 8.55
CA SER A 73 -29.34 -13.00 8.72
C SER A 73 -30.86 -12.74 8.58
N ILE A 74 -31.30 -11.50 8.83
CA ILE A 74 -32.70 -11.08 8.71
C ILE A 74 -33.01 -10.54 7.30
N MET A 75 -32.00 -9.98 6.63
CA MET A 75 -32.11 -9.39 5.30
C MET A 75 -31.05 -9.99 4.38
N PRO A 76 -31.29 -11.19 3.80
CA PRO A 76 -30.30 -11.91 3.00
C PRO A 76 -29.89 -11.19 1.72
N GLN A 77 -30.68 -10.23 1.26
CA GLN A 77 -30.40 -9.39 0.10
C GLN A 77 -29.61 -8.11 0.41
N LYS A 78 -29.31 -7.85 1.69
CA LYS A 78 -28.49 -6.72 2.14
C LYS A 78 -27.05 -7.19 2.29
#